data_AF-A0A3N0WKH3-F1
#
_entry.id   AF-A0A3N0WKH3-F1
#
_cell.length_a   1.000
_cell.length_b   1.000
_cell.length_c   1.000
_cell.angle_alpha   90.00
_cell.angle_beta   90.00
_cell.angle_gamma   90.00
#
_symmetry.space_group_name_H-M   'P 1'
#
loop_
_entity.id
_entity.type
_entity.pdbx_description
1 polymer ?
#
loop_
_entity_poly.entity_id
_entity_poly.type
_entity_poly.pdbx_seq_one_letter_code
_entity_poly.pdbx_strand_id
1 'polypeptide(L)' 'MSIIKKISVTVTYSVGLGEIKAPQNVIDELMKAYDNDDKLDAIDTKTIQNYSNAIDWLSDNIKERDCYDHSVEITDLEV' A
#
# COMPACT_ATOMS: atom_id res chain seq x y z
N MET A 1 -13.61 -32.18 -8.85
CA MET A 1 -12.98 -30.85 -8.74
C MET A 1 -13.89 -29.86 -9.45
N SER A 2 -14.17 -28.74 -8.82
CA SER A 2 -14.93 -27.63 -9.43
C SER A 2 -13.94 -26.58 -9.95
N ILE A 3 -14.33 -25.82 -10.97
CA ILE A 3 -13.48 -24.79 -11.62
C ILE A 3 -14.02 -23.42 -11.23
N ILE A 4 -13.16 -22.52 -10.72
CA ILE A 4 -13.49 -21.11 -10.54
C ILE A 4 -13.21 -20.41 -11.86
N LYS A 5 -14.22 -19.79 -12.47
CA LYS A 5 -14.06 -19.04 -13.73
C LYS A 5 -13.50 -17.65 -13.48
N LYS A 6 -13.89 -17.03 -12.37
CA LYS A 6 -13.48 -15.68 -12.01
C LYS A 6 -13.51 -15.50 -10.50
N ILE A 7 -12.51 -14.79 -9.98
CA ILE A 7 -12.47 -14.35 -8.59
C ILE A 7 -11.89 -12.93 -8.54
N SER A 8 -12.52 -12.05 -7.77
CA SER A 8 -11.99 -10.73 -7.42
C SER A 8 -11.90 -10.63 -5.89
N VAL A 9 -10.76 -10.15 -5.40
CA VAL A 9 -10.52 -10.00 -3.96
C VAL A 9 -9.91 -8.64 -3.65
N THR A 10 -10.28 -8.10 -2.50
CA THR A 10 -9.57 -6.98 -1.87
C THR A 10 -8.72 -7.55 -0.75
N VAL A 11 -7.42 -7.27 -0.79
CA VAL A 11 -6.48 -7.66 0.27
C VAL A 11 -6.04 -6.40 1.00
N THR A 12 -6.19 -6.40 2.32
CA THR A 12 -5.71 -5.32 3.19
C THR A 12 -4.79 -5.91 4.25
N TYR A 13 -3.60 -5.34 4.38
CA TYR A 13 -2.63 -5.75 5.38
C TYR A 13 -2.11 -4.54 6.14
N SER A 14 -1.93 -4.70 7.45
CA SER A 14 -1.41 -3.65 8.32
C SER A 14 0.01 -3.98 8.74
N VAL A 15 0.91 -3.01 8.60
CA VAL A 15 2.33 -3.14 8.97
C VAL A 15 2.67 -2.11 10.04
N GLY A 16 3.37 -2.54 11.09
CA GLY A 16 3.84 -1.69 12.17
C GLY A 16 5.31 -1.97 12.43
N LEU A 17 6.18 -1.09 11.95
CA LEU A 17 7.64 -1.22 12.04
C LEU A 17 8.22 -0.04 12.82
N GLY A 18 9.19 -0.33 13.70
CA GLY A 18 9.90 0.69 14.49
C GLY A 18 11.33 0.89 13.99
N GLU A 19 11.90 2.06 14.29
CA GLU A 19 13.32 2.38 14.06
C GLU A 19 13.82 2.24 12.60
N ILE A 20 12.94 2.42 11.61
CA ILE A 20 13.30 2.36 10.20
C ILE A 20 13.96 3.68 9.77
N LYS A 21 15.02 3.58 8.98
CA LYS A 21 15.70 4.75 8.39
C LYS A 21 15.15 5.05 7.01
N ALA A 22 14.78 6.31 6.78
CA ALA A 22 14.36 6.82 5.49
C ALA A 22 15.18 8.07 5.11
N PRO A 23 15.43 8.30 3.80
CA PRO A 23 15.98 9.56 3.30
C PRO A 23 15.09 10.77 3.67
N GLN A 24 15.68 11.96 3.83
CA GLN A 24 14.93 13.16 4.25
C GLN A 24 13.79 13.52 3.29
N ASN A 25 14.01 13.43 1.97
CA ASN A 25 12.97 13.70 0.97
C ASN A 25 11.77 12.75 1.09
N VAL A 26 12.00 11.50 1.47
CA VAL A 26 10.92 10.53 1.74
C VAL A 26 10.14 10.95 2.98
N ILE A 27 10.84 11.34 4.05
CA ILE A 27 10.20 11.81 5.29
C ILE A 27 9.34 13.05 5.01
N ASP A 28 9.86 14.02 4.26
CA ASP A 28 9.15 15.25 3.92
C ASP A 28 7.87 14.97 3.11
N GLU A 29 7.93 14.06 2.13
CA GLU A 29 6.76 13.65 1.34
C GLU A 29 5.72 12.88 2.18
N LEU A 30 6.16 11.97 3.07
CA LEU A 30 5.28 11.24 3.98
C LEU A 30 4.55 12.18 4.94
N MET A 31 5.27 13.15 5.54
CA MET A 31 4.67 14.15 6.43
C MET A 31 3.65 15.00 5.67
N LYS A 32 4.00 15.48 4.47
CA LYS A 32 3.09 16.27 3.65
C LYS A 32 1.81 15.50 3.29
N ALA A 33 1.94 14.22 2.91
CA ALA A 33 0.78 13.39 2.61
C ALA A 33 -0.10 13.20 3.85
N TYR A 34 0.51 12.95 5.01
CA TYR A 34 -0.20 12.82 6.29
C TYR A 34 -0.93 14.10 6.70
N ASP A 35 -0.27 15.26 6.62
CA ASP A 35 -0.86 16.55 7.00
C ASP A 35 -2.03 16.97 6.09
N ASN A 36 -2.04 16.49 4.83
CA ASN A 36 -3.09 16.77 3.85
C ASN A 36 -4.18 15.70 3.79
N ASP A 37 -4.10 14.63 4.59
CA ASP A 37 -4.98 13.45 4.50
C ASP A 37 -4.98 12.81 3.09
N ASP A 38 -3.84 12.89 2.39
CA ASP A 38 -3.68 12.35 1.04
C ASP A 38 -3.41 10.84 1.09
N LYS A 39 -4.15 10.09 0.28
CA LYS A 39 -3.90 8.66 0.07
C LYS A 39 -2.75 8.47 -0.93
N LEU A 40 -1.69 7.79 -0.51
CA LEU A 40 -0.57 7.41 -1.38
C LEU A 40 -0.94 6.22 -2.26
N ASP A 41 -1.59 6.52 -3.38
CA ASP A 41 -1.93 5.56 -4.41
C ASP A 41 -0.86 5.50 -5.52
N ALA A 42 -0.23 4.33 -5.68
CA ALA A 42 0.79 4.08 -6.68
C ALA A 42 0.27 3.97 -8.13
N ILE A 43 -1.06 3.97 -8.34
CA ILE A 43 -1.66 4.03 -9.69
C ILE A 43 -2.25 5.40 -10.03
N ASP A 44 -2.35 6.32 -9.07
CA ASP A 44 -2.83 7.67 -9.33
C ASP A 44 -1.69 8.59 -9.79
N THR A 45 -1.72 9.00 -11.05
CA THR A 45 -0.68 9.85 -11.67
C THR A 45 -0.45 11.15 -10.91
N LYS A 46 -1.50 11.76 -10.34
CA LYS A 46 -1.37 13.01 -9.58
C LYS A 46 -0.65 12.78 -8.26
N THR A 47 -0.97 11.69 -7.56
CA THR A 47 -0.29 11.30 -6.32
C THR A 47 1.18 10.95 -6.60
N ILE A 48 1.45 10.15 -7.63
CA ILE A 48 2.83 9.80 -8.05
C ILE A 48 3.66 11.06 -8.29
N GLN A 49 3.13 12.06 -9.00
CA GLN A 49 3.87 13.30 -9.27
C GLN A 49 4.23 14.09 -8.01
N ASN A 50 3.42 14.01 -6.96
CA ASN A 50 3.62 14.76 -5.73
C ASN A 50 4.41 14.01 -4.66
N TYR A 51 4.41 12.67 -4.72
CA TYR A 51 4.84 11.78 -3.64
C TYR A 51 5.66 10.56 -4.14
N SER A 52 6.30 10.66 -5.30
CA SER A 52 7.04 9.55 -5.92
C SER A 52 8.07 8.90 -5.00
N ASN A 53 8.85 9.68 -4.25
CA ASN A 53 9.89 9.13 -3.38
C ASN A 53 9.27 8.33 -2.22
N ALA A 54 8.18 8.84 -1.64
CA ALA A 54 7.46 8.15 -0.58
C ALA A 54 6.82 6.85 -1.08
N ILE A 55 6.17 6.87 -2.25
CA ILE A 55 5.53 5.67 -2.84
C ILE A 55 6.56 4.58 -3.14
N ASP A 56 7.68 4.94 -3.77
CA ASP A 56 8.75 4.00 -4.10
C ASP A 56 9.37 3.43 -2.82
N TRP A 57 9.66 4.29 -1.84
CA TRP A 57 10.25 3.85 -0.58
C TRP A 57 9.31 2.93 0.22
N LEU A 58 8.02 3.25 0.32
CA LEU A 58 7.03 2.38 0.96
C LEU A 58 6.96 1.02 0.25
N SER A 59 6.90 1.04 -1.08
CA SER A 59 6.84 -0.19 -1.88
C SER A 59 8.08 -1.06 -1.69
N ASP A 60 9.26 -0.47 -1.52
CA ASP A 60 10.53 -1.20 -1.34
C ASP A 60 10.76 -1.69 0.09
N ASN A 61 10.30 -0.94 1.09
CA ASN A 61 10.63 -1.19 2.50
C ASN A 61 9.49 -1.84 3.31
N ILE A 62 8.25 -1.77 2.83
CA ILE A 62 7.08 -2.36 3.47
C ILE A 62 6.54 -3.48 2.58
N LYS A 63 6.58 -4.72 3.06
CA LYS A 63 6.07 -5.89 2.34
C LYS A 63 4.93 -6.53 3.11
N GLU A 64 4.05 -7.23 2.39
CA GLU A 64 2.94 -7.99 2.99
C GLU A 64 3.42 -8.99 4.05
N ARG A 65 4.60 -9.60 3.87
CA ARG A 65 5.19 -10.52 4.86
C ARG A 65 5.52 -9.86 6.21
N ASP A 66 5.62 -8.54 6.25
CA ASP A 66 5.93 -7.76 7.44
C ASP A 66 4.63 -7.37 8.19
N CYS A 67 3.46 -7.85 7.72
CA CYS A 67 2.18 -7.56 8.35
C CYS A 67 2.00 -8.26 9.70
N TYR A 68 1.33 -7.57 10.61
CA TYR A 68 0.85 -8.15 11.87
C TYR A 68 -0.65 -8.47 11.82
N ASP A 69 -1.37 -7.93 10.83
CA ASP A 69 -2.78 -8.20 10.55
C ASP A 69 -3.01 -8.28 9.04
N HIS A 70 -3.81 -9.26 8.62
CA HIS A 70 -4.06 -9.59 7.21
C HIS A 70 -5.52 -10.01 7.00
N SER A 71 -6.25 -9.27 6.18
CA SER A 71 -7.66 -9.49 5.87
C SER A 71 -7.88 -9.62 4.37
N VAL A 72 -8.76 -10.55 3.98
CA VAL A 72 -9.13 -10.81 2.58
C VAL A 72 -10.65 -10.78 2.47
N GLU A 73 -11.15 -9.97 1.54
CA GLU A 73 -12.55 -9.86 1.21
C GLU A 73 -12.77 -10.32 -0.24
N ILE A 74 -13.67 -11.29 -0.44
CA ILE A 74 -14.10 -11.71 -1.78
C ILE A 74 -15.17 -10.76 -2.25
N THR A 75 -14.90 -10.03 -3.34
CA THR A 75 -15.81 -9.03 -3.91
C THR A 75 -16.62 -9.56 -5.09
N ASP A 76 -16.14 -10.62 -5.75
CA ASP A 76 -16.83 -11.28 -6.87
C ASP A 76 -16.36 -12.74 -7.01
N LEU A 77 -17.28 -13.67 -7.28
CA LEU A 77 -16.99 -15.10 -7.46
C LEU A 77 -17.91 -15.73 -8.51
N GLU A 78 -17.31 -16.33 -9.54
CA GLU A 78 -18.01 -17.10 -10.58
C GLU A 78 -17.48 -18.54 -10.64
N VAL A 79 -18.39 -19.53 -10.55
CA VAL A 79 -18.09 -20.98 -10.54
C VAL A 79 -18.70 -21.74 -11.72
#